data_AF-B7PYU9-F1
#
_entry.id   AF-B7PYU9-F1
#
_cell.length_a   1.000
_cell.length_b   1.000
_cell.length_c   1.000
_cell.angle_alpha   90.00
_cell.angle_beta   90.00
_cell.angle_gamma   90.00
#
_symmetry.space_group_name_H-M   'P 1'
#
loop_
_entity.id
_entity.type
_entity.pdbx_description
1 polymer ?
#
loop_
_entity_poly.entity_id
_entity_poly.type
_entity_poly.pdbx_seq_one_letter_code
_entity_poly.pdbx_strand_id
1 'polypeptide(L)'
;MGAHVSRTDFEWVHDDEPHASRRKVILKKYPEIRQLMRPDPWFKWQVTAMVFTQFLMFFLLRNASWPTLLLAAYFFGGVINHALMLALHEIAHNQAFGHGVFLPNRLFGIFANLPVGLPASISFRKYHLEHHRYQGIPSKDADLPTELEAKLFCYTGTKLLWIILQPFFYALRPVLVYPKPVTGLEVVNFLVQLAFDVLVYKFCGGRVLFYMIGGSLMAMGLHPVAGHFVSEHYMFKKGYETYSYYGCLNWVTFNVGYHMEHHDFPGVPGSKLPLVKKIAGEFYDDLPQHNSWVQVLYDFIMDPDIGPYARIKRREAVAHGTNGAPPSSGAGDSTEAIAERLFASGFEKQD
;
A
#
# COMPACT_ATOMS: atom_id res chain seq x y z
N MET A 1 18.07 14.08 -23.86
CA MET A 1 16.60 13.98 -23.74
C MET A 1 16.26 12.52 -24.01
N GLY A 2 15.72 11.81 -23.02
CA GLY A 2 15.48 10.37 -23.12
C GLY A 2 14.20 10.03 -23.88
N ALA A 3 13.77 8.78 -23.81
CA ALA A 3 12.58 8.27 -24.48
C ALA A 3 11.29 8.97 -24.00
N HIS A 4 10.31 9.09 -24.90
CA HIS A 4 8.96 9.54 -24.62
C HIS A 4 8.03 8.32 -24.53
N VAL A 5 7.04 8.36 -23.63
CA VAL A 5 6.08 7.25 -23.44
C VAL A 5 5.31 6.99 -24.73
N SER A 6 5.16 5.72 -25.12
CA SER A 6 4.49 5.31 -26.36
C SER A 6 2.97 5.40 -26.30
N ARG A 7 2.40 5.41 -25.09
CA ARG A 7 0.96 5.50 -24.81
C ARG A 7 0.51 6.96 -24.62
N THR A 8 -0.66 7.28 -25.17
CA THR A 8 -1.33 8.60 -25.01
C THR A 8 -2.61 8.52 -24.18
N ASP A 9 -3.03 7.31 -23.79
CA ASP A 9 -4.19 7.04 -22.94
C ASP A 9 -3.93 5.79 -22.08
N PHE A 10 -4.77 5.59 -21.08
CA PHE A 10 -4.83 4.39 -20.26
C PHE A 10 -5.42 3.20 -21.03
N GLU A 11 -5.14 1.97 -20.58
CA GLU A 11 -5.79 0.78 -21.15
C GLU A 11 -7.18 0.63 -20.54
N TRP A 12 -8.23 0.71 -21.35
CA TRP A 12 -9.60 0.56 -20.88
C TRP A 12 -10.10 -0.87 -21.09
N VAL A 13 -10.58 -1.50 -20.01
CA VAL A 13 -11.18 -2.85 -20.05
C VAL A 13 -12.63 -2.83 -19.56
N HIS A 14 -13.39 -3.85 -19.96
CA HIS A 14 -14.78 -4.05 -19.56
C HIS A 14 -14.97 -5.16 -18.52
N ASP A 15 -13.94 -5.96 -18.28
CA ASP A 15 -13.96 -7.04 -17.30
C ASP A 15 -13.74 -6.49 -15.88
N ASP A 16 -14.34 -7.19 -14.91
CA ASP A 16 -14.10 -6.96 -13.48
C ASP A 16 -12.62 -7.21 -13.12
N GLU A 17 -12.21 -6.73 -11.94
CA GLU A 17 -10.89 -7.04 -11.41
C GLU A 17 -10.73 -8.57 -11.21
N PRO A 18 -9.55 -9.15 -11.54
CA PRO A 18 -9.39 -10.60 -11.66
C PRO A 18 -9.31 -11.33 -10.31
N HIS A 19 -9.02 -10.64 -9.21
CA HIS A 19 -8.69 -11.22 -7.92
C HIS A 19 -9.89 -11.85 -7.23
N ALA A 20 -11.06 -11.20 -7.21
CA ALA A 20 -12.25 -11.80 -6.62
C ALA A 20 -12.68 -13.08 -7.33
N SER A 21 -12.60 -13.10 -8.67
CA SER A 21 -12.92 -14.27 -9.48
C SER A 21 -11.91 -15.39 -9.29
N ARG A 22 -10.61 -15.08 -9.33
CA ARG A 22 -9.53 -16.06 -9.12
C ARG A 22 -9.56 -16.64 -7.70
N ARG A 23 -9.77 -15.80 -6.66
CA ARG A 23 -9.97 -16.25 -5.27
C ARG A 23 -11.05 -17.33 -5.17
N LYS A 24 -12.21 -17.14 -5.80
CA LYS A 24 -13.32 -18.13 -5.75
C LYS A 24 -12.90 -19.47 -6.35
N VAL A 25 -12.22 -19.45 -7.49
CA VAL A 25 -11.76 -20.67 -8.17
C VAL A 25 -10.70 -21.40 -7.32
N ILE A 26 -9.72 -20.65 -6.79
CA ILE A 26 -8.67 -21.21 -5.94
C ILE A 26 -9.29 -21.82 -4.67
N LEU A 27 -10.18 -21.12 -3.95
CA LEU A 27 -10.78 -21.64 -2.72
C LEU A 27 -11.67 -22.86 -2.94
N LYS A 28 -12.25 -23.00 -4.13
CA LYS A 28 -13.00 -24.21 -4.49
C LYS A 28 -12.08 -25.41 -4.63
N LYS A 29 -10.86 -25.22 -5.14
CA LYS A 29 -9.87 -26.28 -5.35
C LYS A 29 -9.03 -26.55 -4.09
N TYR A 30 -8.67 -25.50 -3.37
CA TYR A 30 -7.78 -25.51 -2.20
C TYR A 30 -8.44 -24.79 -0.99
N PRO A 31 -9.50 -25.39 -0.41
CA PRO A 31 -10.20 -24.81 0.74
C PRO A 31 -9.30 -24.64 1.97
N GLU A 32 -8.19 -25.38 2.07
CA GLU A 32 -7.20 -25.28 3.15
C GLU A 32 -6.56 -23.89 3.27
N ILE A 33 -6.54 -23.07 2.21
CA ILE A 33 -6.04 -21.69 2.26
C ILE A 33 -6.83 -20.84 3.27
N ARG A 34 -8.10 -21.18 3.55
CA ARG A 34 -8.89 -20.50 4.60
C ARG A 34 -8.25 -20.62 5.98
N GLN A 35 -7.49 -21.68 6.23
CA GLN A 35 -6.80 -21.87 7.51
C GLN A 35 -5.63 -20.90 7.69
N LEU A 36 -5.12 -20.34 6.57
CA LEU A 36 -4.05 -19.35 6.57
C LEU A 36 -4.57 -17.92 6.83
N MET A 37 -5.88 -17.68 6.74
CA MET A 37 -6.51 -16.38 6.97
C MET A 37 -6.63 -16.06 8.46
N ARG A 38 -5.49 -16.09 9.15
CA ARG A 38 -5.37 -15.87 10.59
C ARG A 38 -4.22 -14.92 10.87
N PRO A 39 -4.32 -14.07 11.91
CA PRO A 39 -3.23 -13.17 12.28
C PRO A 39 -1.93 -13.90 12.53
N ASP A 40 -0.81 -13.30 12.12
CA ASP A 40 0.50 -13.76 12.54
C ASP A 40 0.77 -13.32 13.99
N PRO A 41 0.95 -14.25 14.95
CA PRO A 41 1.18 -13.89 16.34
C PRO A 41 2.45 -13.05 16.56
N TRP A 42 3.45 -13.17 15.68
CA TRP A 42 4.75 -12.49 15.78
C TRP A 42 4.76 -11.09 15.17
N PHE A 43 3.87 -10.82 14.20
CA PHE A 43 3.89 -9.59 13.42
C PHE A 43 3.89 -8.32 14.28
N LYS A 44 3.00 -8.23 15.28
CA LYS A 44 2.96 -7.08 16.21
C LYS A 44 4.27 -6.87 16.98
N TRP A 45 5.00 -7.94 17.30
CA TRP A 45 6.27 -7.84 18.02
C TRP A 45 7.41 -7.37 17.11
N GLN A 46 7.42 -7.83 15.85
CA GLN A 46 8.36 -7.36 14.83
C GLN A 46 8.17 -5.86 14.58
N VAL A 47 6.93 -5.41 14.40
CA VAL A 47 6.58 -4.00 14.22
C VAL A 47 6.99 -3.18 15.43
N THR A 48 6.68 -3.66 16.64
CA THR A 48 7.07 -3.00 17.89
C THR A 48 8.60 -2.85 18.00
N ALA A 49 9.35 -3.91 17.66
CA ALA A 49 10.81 -3.86 17.66
C ALA A 49 11.36 -2.84 16.66
N MET A 50 10.78 -2.73 15.46
CA MET A 50 11.17 -1.71 14.47
C MET A 50 10.89 -0.29 14.96
N VAL A 51 9.75 -0.04 15.59
CA VAL A 51 9.41 1.27 16.18
C VAL A 51 10.44 1.67 17.23
N PHE A 52 10.74 0.77 18.18
CA PHE A 52 11.73 1.06 19.22
C PHE A 52 13.16 1.17 18.66
N THR A 53 13.48 0.44 17.60
CA THR A 53 14.76 0.60 16.88
C THR A 53 14.89 2.01 16.31
N GLN A 54 13.83 2.55 15.70
CA GLN A 54 13.85 3.94 15.23
C GLN A 54 13.96 4.93 16.37
N PHE A 55 13.24 4.72 17.47
CA PHE A 55 13.34 5.60 18.64
C PHE A 55 14.77 5.63 19.19
N LEU A 56 15.44 4.48 19.28
CA LEU A 56 16.85 4.41 19.65
C LEU A 56 17.72 5.21 18.68
N MET A 57 17.52 5.04 17.36
CA MET A 57 18.29 5.78 16.36
C MET A 57 18.08 7.29 16.43
N PHE A 58 16.89 7.76 16.78
CA PHE A 58 16.64 9.18 16.99
C PHE A 58 17.55 9.76 18.07
N PHE A 59 17.73 9.05 19.19
CA PHE A 59 18.64 9.46 20.26
C PHE A 59 20.11 9.36 19.86
N LEU A 60 20.51 8.30 19.15
CA LEU A 60 21.90 8.09 18.72
C LEU A 60 22.35 9.12 17.67
N LEU A 61 21.44 9.56 16.80
CA LEU A 61 21.74 10.49 15.69
C LEU A 61 21.60 11.98 16.07
N ARG A 62 21.21 12.32 17.30
CA ARG A 62 20.95 13.71 17.74
C ARG A 62 22.09 14.71 17.44
N ASN A 63 23.33 14.24 17.52
CA ASN A 63 24.53 15.05 17.30
C ASN A 63 25.27 14.68 16.00
N ALA A 64 24.65 13.88 15.13
CA ALA A 64 25.27 13.44 13.89
C ALA A 64 25.46 14.62 12.90
N SER A 65 26.48 14.48 12.05
CA SER A 65 26.70 15.39 10.94
C SER A 65 25.66 15.19 9.83
N TRP A 66 25.45 16.18 8.97
CA TRP A 66 24.54 16.07 7.82
C TRP A 66 24.86 14.89 6.89
N PRO A 67 26.12 14.64 6.49
CA PRO A 67 26.45 13.45 5.69
C PRO A 67 26.07 12.14 6.38
N THR A 68 26.36 12.02 7.69
CA THR A 68 25.98 10.85 8.48
C THR A 68 24.46 10.68 8.51
N LEU A 69 23.71 11.76 8.70
CA LEU A 69 22.24 11.74 8.71
C LEU A 69 21.66 11.33 7.36
N LEU A 70 22.19 11.83 6.25
CA LEU A 70 21.75 11.47 4.90
C LEU A 70 21.99 9.99 4.62
N LEU A 71 23.18 9.48 4.94
CA LEU A 71 23.52 8.06 4.77
C LEU A 71 22.65 7.18 5.67
N ALA A 72 22.48 7.56 6.94
CA ALA A 72 21.63 6.83 7.86
C ALA A 72 20.17 6.86 7.40
N ALA A 73 19.65 8.01 6.96
CA ALA A 73 18.28 8.15 6.50
C ALA A 73 18.00 7.33 5.24
N TYR A 74 18.97 7.20 4.32
CA TYR A 74 18.79 6.40 3.11
C TYR A 74 18.93 4.90 3.40
N PHE A 75 20.06 4.46 3.98
CA PHE A 75 20.40 3.04 4.08
C PHE A 75 19.79 2.32 5.28
N PHE A 76 19.37 3.05 6.32
CA PHE A 76 18.84 2.45 7.54
C PHE A 76 17.43 2.96 7.84
N GLY A 77 17.29 4.27 8.03
CA GLY A 77 16.04 4.90 8.41
C GLY A 77 14.94 4.70 7.37
N GLY A 78 15.28 4.87 6.09
CA GLY A 78 14.37 4.68 4.97
C GLY A 78 13.93 3.23 4.82
N VAL A 79 14.85 2.27 4.97
CA VAL A 79 14.52 0.84 4.92
C VAL A 79 13.54 0.46 6.03
N ILE A 80 13.79 0.87 7.28
CA ILE A 80 12.89 0.59 8.40
C ILE A 80 11.57 1.35 8.26
N ASN A 81 11.59 2.60 7.82
CA ASN A 81 10.36 3.37 7.61
C ASN A 81 9.51 2.77 6.49
N HIS A 82 10.13 2.26 5.43
CA HIS A 82 9.41 1.53 4.38
C HIS A 82 8.81 0.22 4.90
N ALA A 83 9.58 -0.55 5.67
CA ALA A 83 9.04 -1.72 6.36
C ALA A 83 7.86 -1.35 7.26
N LEU A 84 7.93 -0.25 8.01
CA LEU A 84 6.82 0.24 8.84
C LEU A 84 5.61 0.68 8.02
N MET A 85 5.79 1.32 6.86
CA MET A 85 4.68 1.63 5.96
C MET A 85 3.99 0.36 5.44
N LEU A 86 4.75 -0.69 5.15
CA LEU A 86 4.20 -2.00 4.80
C LEU A 86 3.59 -2.73 6.00
N ALA A 87 4.07 -2.46 7.21
CA ALA A 87 3.37 -2.88 8.41
C ALA A 87 2.01 -2.17 8.53
N LEU A 88 1.91 -0.87 8.21
CA LEU A 88 0.62 -0.17 8.15
C LEU A 88 -0.32 -0.79 7.12
N HIS A 89 0.22 -1.27 6.00
CA HIS A 89 -0.51 -2.06 5.01
C HIS A 89 -1.11 -3.34 5.61
N GLU A 90 -0.31 -4.17 6.27
CA GLU A 90 -0.82 -5.39 6.92
C GLU A 90 -1.83 -5.07 8.05
N ILE A 91 -1.58 -3.99 8.82
CA ILE A 91 -2.49 -3.53 9.89
C ILE A 91 -3.82 -3.01 9.32
N ALA A 92 -3.82 -2.42 8.12
CA ALA A 92 -5.04 -1.99 7.44
C ALA A 92 -5.98 -3.17 7.16
N HIS A 93 -5.41 -4.34 6.88
CA HIS A 93 -6.06 -5.65 6.76
C HIS A 93 -6.29 -6.36 8.10
N ASN A 94 -6.10 -5.66 9.22
CA ASN A 94 -6.29 -6.15 10.58
C ASN A 94 -5.39 -7.33 10.98
N GLN A 95 -4.21 -7.48 10.37
CA GLN A 95 -3.33 -8.63 10.61
C GLN A 95 -2.61 -8.62 11.97
N ALA A 96 -2.61 -7.50 12.70
CA ALA A 96 -1.93 -7.43 14.00
C ALA A 96 -2.68 -8.12 15.14
N PHE A 97 -4.01 -7.96 15.19
CA PHE A 97 -4.87 -8.53 16.23
C PHE A 97 -6.04 -9.36 15.68
N GLY A 98 -6.24 -9.35 14.36
CA GLY A 98 -7.30 -10.09 13.67
C GLY A 98 -8.54 -9.29 13.35
N HIS A 99 -9.35 -9.89 12.48
CA HIS A 99 -10.50 -9.28 11.83
C HIS A 99 -11.67 -8.99 12.78
N GLY A 100 -11.74 -9.66 13.93
CA GLY A 100 -12.81 -9.49 14.92
C GLY A 100 -12.62 -8.35 15.93
N VAL A 101 -11.47 -7.66 15.91
CA VAL A 101 -11.15 -6.58 16.88
C VAL A 101 -10.55 -5.35 16.20
N PHE A 102 -11.39 -4.34 15.97
CA PHE A 102 -11.01 -3.18 15.14
C PHE A 102 -10.12 -2.17 15.86
N LEU A 103 -10.54 -1.71 17.04
CA LEU A 103 -9.84 -0.61 17.74
C LEU A 103 -8.37 -0.93 18.08
N PRO A 104 -8.01 -2.14 18.55
CA PRO A 104 -6.60 -2.50 18.77
C PRO A 104 -5.75 -2.39 17.50
N ASN A 105 -6.25 -2.82 16.34
CA ASN A 105 -5.54 -2.66 15.07
C ASN A 105 -5.35 -1.18 14.71
N ARG A 106 -6.36 -0.33 14.92
CA ARG A 106 -6.26 1.12 14.63
C ARG A 106 -5.24 1.82 15.54
N LEU A 107 -5.30 1.57 16.85
CA LEU A 107 -4.37 2.16 17.80
C LEU A 107 -2.93 1.69 17.56
N PHE A 108 -2.76 0.41 17.24
CA PHE A 108 -1.44 -0.13 16.90
C PHE A 108 -0.91 0.41 15.57
N GLY A 109 -1.78 0.65 14.58
CA GLY A 109 -1.42 1.37 13.36
C GLY A 109 -0.91 2.78 13.63
N ILE A 110 -1.58 3.55 14.50
CA ILE A 110 -1.11 4.88 14.92
C ILE A 110 0.26 4.80 15.60
N PHE A 111 0.49 3.80 16.46
CA PHE A 111 1.78 3.55 17.08
C PHE A 111 2.88 3.19 16.07
N ALA A 112 2.61 2.26 15.16
CA ALA A 112 3.53 1.83 14.10
C ALA A 112 3.89 2.97 13.14
N ASN A 113 2.99 3.95 13.00
CA ASN A 113 3.15 5.13 12.14
C ASN A 113 4.11 6.18 12.73
N LEU A 114 4.34 6.20 14.04
CA LEU A 114 5.12 7.27 14.70
C LEU A 114 6.47 7.55 14.02
N PRO A 115 7.31 6.53 13.70
CA PRO A 115 8.60 6.78 13.06
C PRO A 115 8.53 7.21 11.58
N VAL A 116 7.36 7.09 10.93
CA VAL A 116 7.18 7.52 9.54
C VAL A 116 7.17 9.05 9.43
N GLY A 117 6.69 9.74 10.48
CA GLY A 117 6.70 11.20 10.59
C GLY A 117 5.56 11.93 9.87
N LEU A 118 4.58 11.20 9.35
CA LEU A 118 3.37 11.75 8.73
C LEU A 118 2.16 10.90 9.14
N PRO A 119 0.99 11.49 9.45
CA PRO A 119 -0.15 10.75 10.02
C PRO A 119 -0.91 9.95 8.95
N ALA A 120 -0.32 8.84 8.48
CA ALA A 120 -0.84 8.06 7.37
C ALA A 120 -1.77 6.93 7.79
N SER A 121 -1.58 6.30 8.95
CA SER A 121 -2.22 5.02 9.31
C SER A 121 -3.73 4.91 9.02
N ILE A 122 -4.54 5.84 9.56
CA ILE A 122 -6.01 5.74 9.44
C ILE A 122 -6.47 6.08 8.02
N SER A 123 -5.93 7.15 7.44
CA SER A 123 -6.27 7.59 6.08
C SER A 123 -5.84 6.56 5.04
N PHE A 124 -4.62 6.04 5.15
CA PHE A 124 -4.07 5.01 4.27
C PHE A 124 -5.03 3.82 4.20
N ARG A 125 -5.44 3.27 5.36
CA ARG A 125 -6.39 2.16 5.40
C ARG A 125 -7.67 2.46 4.61
N LYS A 126 -8.26 3.64 4.82
CA LYS A 126 -9.53 4.04 4.21
C LYS A 126 -9.48 4.02 2.68
N TYR A 127 -8.37 4.46 2.09
CA TYR A 127 -8.19 4.45 0.64
C TYR A 127 -7.72 3.07 0.14
N HIS A 128 -6.83 2.41 0.90
CA HIS A 128 -6.26 1.12 0.53
C HIS A 128 -7.28 -0.01 0.40
N LEU A 129 -8.24 -0.10 1.35
CA LEU A 129 -9.29 -1.12 1.27
C LEU A 129 -10.22 -0.92 0.08
N GLU A 130 -10.42 0.34 -0.35
CA GLU A 130 -11.20 0.61 -1.55
C GLU A 130 -10.42 0.37 -2.83
N HIS A 131 -9.12 0.63 -2.83
CA HIS A 131 -8.24 0.21 -3.93
C HIS A 131 -8.36 -1.29 -4.18
N HIS A 132 -8.25 -2.13 -3.14
CA HIS A 132 -8.46 -3.58 -3.28
C HIS A 132 -9.85 -3.96 -3.81
N ARG A 133 -10.89 -3.19 -3.47
CA ARG A 133 -12.28 -3.50 -3.83
C ARG A 133 -12.66 -2.99 -5.21
N TYR A 134 -12.11 -1.86 -5.62
CA TYR A 134 -12.51 -1.10 -6.80
C TYR A 134 -11.32 -0.83 -7.73
N GLN A 135 -10.32 -1.70 -7.73
CA GLN A 135 -9.08 -1.58 -8.50
C GLN A 135 -9.36 -1.20 -9.95
N GLY A 136 -8.73 -0.13 -10.42
CA GLY A 136 -8.89 0.34 -11.79
C GLY A 136 -10.14 1.18 -12.05
N ILE A 137 -11.02 1.42 -11.07
CA ILE A 137 -12.18 2.32 -11.23
C ILE A 137 -11.78 3.76 -10.91
N PRO A 138 -11.71 4.68 -11.89
CA PRO A 138 -11.09 6.00 -11.71
C PRO A 138 -11.73 6.90 -10.64
N SER A 139 -13.02 6.70 -10.33
CA SER A 139 -13.76 7.49 -9.33
C SER A 139 -13.54 7.02 -7.89
N LYS A 140 -12.92 5.86 -7.68
CA LYS A 140 -12.80 5.20 -6.37
C LYS A 140 -11.37 4.75 -6.05
N ASP A 141 -10.64 4.33 -7.07
CA ASP A 141 -9.24 3.91 -6.95
C ASP A 141 -8.31 5.11 -7.05
N ALA A 142 -7.95 5.67 -5.90
CA ALA A 142 -7.04 6.81 -5.78
C ALA A 142 -5.57 6.48 -6.10
N ASP A 143 -5.22 5.20 -6.31
CA ASP A 143 -3.87 4.82 -6.72
C ASP A 143 -3.61 5.13 -8.21
N LEU A 144 -4.67 5.26 -9.02
CA LEU A 144 -4.56 5.58 -10.44
C LEU A 144 -4.03 7.01 -10.67
N PRO A 145 -3.02 7.20 -11.55
CA PRO A 145 -2.64 8.51 -12.05
C PRO A 145 -3.82 9.21 -12.75
N THR A 146 -3.91 10.52 -12.52
CA THR A 146 -4.74 11.43 -13.30
C THR A 146 -4.20 11.57 -14.72
N GLU A 147 -5.05 12.01 -15.65
CA GLU A 147 -4.59 12.32 -17.01
C GLU A 147 -3.55 13.45 -17.04
N LEU A 148 -3.69 14.46 -16.17
CA LEU A 148 -2.73 15.56 -16.09
C LEU A 148 -1.36 15.05 -15.68
N GLU A 149 -1.29 14.26 -14.61
CA GLU A 149 -0.06 13.58 -14.19
C GLU A 149 0.53 12.77 -15.34
N ALA A 150 -0.28 11.96 -16.03
CA ALA A 150 0.22 11.14 -17.11
C ALA A 150 0.78 11.92 -18.31
N LYS A 151 0.18 13.07 -18.63
CA LYS A 151 0.69 14.00 -19.65
C LYS A 151 1.97 14.71 -19.24
N LEU A 152 2.13 15.04 -17.95
CA LEU A 152 3.31 15.76 -17.45
C LEU A 152 4.54 14.85 -17.33
N PHE A 153 4.34 13.58 -16.97
CA PHE A 153 5.42 12.65 -16.63
C PHE A 153 5.67 11.60 -17.72
N CYS A 154 5.80 12.05 -18.98
CA CYS A 154 5.93 11.18 -20.16
C CYS A 154 7.35 11.08 -20.77
N TYR A 155 8.36 11.77 -20.25
CA TYR A 155 9.74 11.69 -20.75
C TYR A 155 10.64 11.05 -19.70
N THR A 156 11.75 10.40 -20.07
CA THR A 156 12.70 9.81 -19.11
C THR A 156 13.03 10.73 -17.92
N GLY A 157 13.32 12.01 -18.16
CA GLY A 157 13.63 12.97 -17.09
C GLY A 157 12.43 13.28 -16.19
N THR A 158 11.22 13.39 -16.76
CA THR A 158 10.02 13.60 -15.96
C THR A 158 9.56 12.30 -15.27
N LYS A 159 9.75 11.12 -15.86
CA LYS A 159 9.54 9.83 -15.19
C LYS A 159 10.50 9.62 -14.00
N LEU A 160 11.75 10.10 -14.07
CA LEU A 160 12.62 10.15 -12.90
C LEU A 160 12.05 11.07 -11.82
N LEU A 161 11.58 12.27 -12.20
CA LEU A 161 10.93 13.19 -11.27
C LEU A 161 9.64 12.60 -10.68
N TRP A 162 8.89 11.81 -11.43
CA TRP A 162 7.72 11.08 -10.96
C TRP A 162 8.06 10.15 -9.80
N ILE A 163 9.13 9.35 -9.96
CA ILE A 163 9.61 8.48 -8.88
C ILE A 163 10.03 9.30 -7.66
N ILE A 164 10.77 10.39 -7.84
CA ILE A 164 11.18 11.26 -6.72
C ILE A 164 9.96 11.87 -5.99
N LEU A 165 8.91 12.23 -6.74
CA LEU A 165 7.71 12.87 -6.21
C LEU A 165 6.61 11.89 -5.77
N GLN A 166 6.83 10.59 -5.94
CA GLN A 166 5.91 9.52 -5.55
C GLN A 166 5.30 9.67 -4.15
N PRO A 167 6.06 9.96 -3.06
CA PRO A 167 5.47 10.17 -1.74
C PRO A 167 4.37 11.26 -1.73
N PHE A 168 4.54 12.32 -2.51
CA PHE A 168 3.56 13.41 -2.59
C PHE A 168 2.31 12.98 -3.35
N PHE A 169 2.45 12.19 -4.41
CA PHE A 169 1.28 11.66 -5.11
C PHE A 169 0.45 10.75 -4.21
N TYR A 170 1.09 9.83 -3.47
CA TYR A 170 0.39 8.96 -2.52
C TYR A 170 -0.30 9.74 -1.39
N ALA A 171 0.31 10.83 -0.92
CA ALA A 171 -0.27 11.65 0.14
C ALA A 171 -1.38 12.60 -0.34
N LEU A 172 -1.20 13.23 -1.51
CA LEU A 172 -2.05 14.34 -1.97
C LEU A 172 -3.10 13.91 -2.99
N ARG A 173 -2.80 12.97 -3.89
CA ARG A 173 -3.76 12.58 -4.94
C ARG A 173 -5.08 12.10 -4.34
N PRO A 174 -5.12 11.21 -3.33
CA PRO A 174 -6.39 10.71 -2.80
C PRO A 174 -7.30 11.82 -2.30
N VAL A 175 -6.75 12.81 -1.58
CA VAL A 175 -7.54 13.91 -1.01
C VAL A 175 -7.98 14.95 -2.06
N LEU A 176 -7.34 14.97 -3.23
CA LEU A 176 -7.69 15.88 -4.34
C LEU A 176 -8.69 15.24 -5.30
N VAL A 177 -8.49 13.97 -5.66
CA VAL A 177 -9.30 13.30 -6.70
C VAL A 177 -10.54 12.62 -6.13
N TYR A 178 -10.46 12.16 -4.88
CA TYR A 178 -11.54 11.45 -4.24
C TYR A 178 -11.62 11.79 -2.74
N PRO A 179 -11.92 13.06 -2.40
CA PRO A 179 -11.94 13.51 -1.03
C PRO A 179 -13.01 12.77 -0.22
N LYS A 180 -12.58 12.17 0.88
CA LYS A 180 -13.48 11.53 1.85
C LYS A 180 -13.65 12.38 3.11
N PRO A 181 -14.80 12.25 3.81
CA PRO A 181 -14.97 12.89 5.10
C PRO A 181 -13.88 12.49 6.10
N VAL A 182 -13.39 13.48 6.84
CA VAL A 182 -12.44 13.27 7.94
C VAL A 182 -13.17 12.67 9.13
N THR A 183 -12.59 11.63 9.70
CA THR A 183 -13.11 10.87 10.85
C THR A 183 -12.43 11.31 12.14
N GLY A 184 -13.06 11.02 13.29
CA GLY A 184 -12.46 11.29 14.60
C GLY A 184 -11.12 10.57 14.80
N LEU A 185 -10.95 9.35 14.25
CA LEU A 185 -9.69 8.62 14.35
C LEU A 185 -8.57 9.25 13.50
N GLU A 186 -8.87 9.87 12.37
CA GLU A 186 -7.87 10.64 11.60
C GLU A 186 -7.41 11.87 12.37
N VAL A 187 -8.33 12.56 13.08
CA VAL A 187 -7.97 13.68 13.97
C VAL A 187 -7.07 13.18 15.10
N VAL A 188 -7.38 12.04 15.73
CA VAL A 188 -6.53 11.44 16.76
C VAL A 188 -5.16 11.07 16.18
N ASN A 189 -5.10 10.43 15.02
CA ASN A 189 -3.83 10.07 14.37
C ASN A 189 -2.98 11.33 14.10
N PHE A 190 -3.59 12.40 13.58
CA PHE A 190 -2.92 13.68 13.34
C PHE A 190 -2.36 14.28 14.63
N LEU A 191 -3.16 14.38 15.69
CA LEU A 191 -2.75 14.98 16.95
C LEU A 191 -1.64 14.17 17.63
N VAL A 192 -1.72 12.84 17.60
CA VAL A 192 -0.69 11.95 18.16
C VAL A 192 0.61 12.08 17.38
N GLN A 193 0.57 12.08 16.03
CA GLN A 193 1.77 12.27 15.22
C GLN A 193 2.39 13.64 15.44
N LEU A 194 1.59 14.71 15.45
CA LEU A 194 2.07 16.07 15.69
C LEU A 194 2.72 16.20 17.07
N ALA A 195 2.09 15.64 18.11
CA ALA A 195 2.66 15.63 19.44
C ALA A 195 3.99 14.87 19.47
N PHE A 196 4.07 13.72 18.80
CA PHE A 196 5.29 12.93 18.71
C PHE A 196 6.42 13.67 17.97
N ASP A 197 6.12 14.30 16.82
CA ASP A 197 7.09 15.08 16.05
C ASP A 197 7.64 16.26 16.87
N VAL A 198 6.78 16.94 17.64
CA VAL A 198 7.19 18.00 18.57
C VAL A 198 8.10 17.45 19.67
N LEU A 199 7.82 16.26 20.21
CA LEU A 199 8.70 15.61 21.19
C LEU A 199 10.06 15.26 20.57
N VAL A 200 10.08 14.67 19.38
CA VAL A 200 11.34 14.38 18.66
C VAL A 200 12.13 15.66 18.40
N TYR A 201 11.48 16.72 17.95
CA TYR A 201 12.15 18.01 17.74
C TYR A 201 12.74 18.58 19.03
N LYS A 202 11.98 18.56 20.13
CA LYS A 202 12.42 19.09 21.43
C LYS A 202 13.57 18.30 22.05
N PHE A 203 13.54 16.97 21.97
CA PHE A 203 14.51 16.11 22.65
C PHE A 203 15.70 15.68 21.77
N CYS A 204 15.53 15.62 20.45
CA CYS A 204 16.55 15.14 19.51
C CYS A 204 16.98 16.19 18.47
N GLY A 205 16.21 17.29 18.31
CA GLY A 205 16.52 18.39 17.40
C GLY A 205 16.00 18.20 15.98
N GLY A 206 15.91 19.30 15.22
CA GLY A 206 15.37 19.30 13.85
C GLY A 206 16.14 18.45 12.84
N ARG A 207 17.42 18.17 13.09
CA ARG A 207 18.24 17.26 12.25
C ARG A 207 17.74 15.82 12.29
N VAL A 208 17.28 15.36 13.45
CA VAL A 208 16.70 14.02 13.61
C VAL A 208 15.31 13.95 13.01
N LEU A 209 14.55 15.05 13.11
CA LEU A 209 13.26 15.16 12.41
C LEU A 209 13.45 15.03 10.88
N PHE A 210 14.51 15.63 10.33
CA PHE A 210 14.90 15.41 8.93
C PHE A 210 15.25 13.94 8.64
N TYR A 211 16.03 13.26 9.49
CA TYR A 211 16.31 11.84 9.33
C TYR A 211 15.02 11.00 9.27
N MET A 212 14.07 11.29 10.17
CA MET A 212 12.79 10.59 10.28
C MET A 212 11.92 10.79 9.03
N ILE A 213 11.59 12.03 8.69
CA ILE A 213 10.70 12.34 7.55
C ILE A 213 11.42 12.12 6.22
N GLY A 214 12.67 12.56 6.12
CA GLY A 214 13.50 12.42 4.92
C GLY A 214 13.76 10.95 4.56
N GLY A 215 13.96 10.08 5.55
CA GLY A 215 14.07 8.63 5.34
C GLY A 215 12.81 8.05 4.69
N SER A 216 11.62 8.43 5.19
CA SER A 216 10.34 8.04 4.58
C SER A 216 10.21 8.53 3.15
N LEU A 217 10.49 9.82 2.89
CA LEU A 217 10.41 10.40 1.55
C LEU A 217 11.37 9.74 0.57
N MET A 218 12.61 9.47 0.98
CA MET A 218 13.59 8.77 0.15
C MET A 218 13.15 7.34 -0.16
N ALA A 219 12.65 6.60 0.83
CA ALA A 219 12.24 5.21 0.67
C ALA A 219 10.89 5.01 -0.03
N MET A 220 10.08 6.05 -0.15
CA MET A 220 8.92 6.09 -1.05
C MET A 220 9.26 6.61 -2.46
N GLY A 221 10.43 7.24 -2.61
CA GLY A 221 10.87 7.85 -3.87
C GLY A 221 11.98 7.04 -4.54
N LEU A 222 13.13 7.67 -4.80
CA LEU A 222 14.24 7.01 -5.46
C LEU A 222 15.05 6.12 -4.49
N HIS A 223 14.52 4.94 -4.18
CA HIS A 223 15.17 3.92 -3.34
C HIS A 223 14.78 2.51 -3.83
N PRO A 224 15.66 1.48 -3.76
CA PRO A 224 15.35 0.13 -4.25
C PRO A 224 14.00 -0.45 -3.78
N VAL A 225 13.65 -0.24 -2.51
CA VAL A 225 12.37 -0.70 -1.94
C VAL A 225 11.14 0.01 -2.51
N ALA A 226 11.27 1.24 -3.01
CA ALA A 226 10.16 1.99 -3.60
C ALA A 226 9.65 1.36 -4.91
N GLY A 227 10.46 0.52 -5.56
CA GLY A 227 10.01 -0.23 -6.73
C GLY A 227 8.80 -1.12 -6.45
N HIS A 228 8.51 -1.43 -5.17
CA HIS A 228 7.22 -1.93 -4.69
C HIS A 228 6.02 -1.22 -5.35
N PHE A 229 5.88 0.08 -5.11
CA PHE A 229 4.72 0.88 -5.54
C PHE A 229 4.54 0.92 -7.07
N VAL A 230 5.61 0.74 -7.81
CA VAL A 230 5.58 0.71 -9.28
C VAL A 230 5.33 -0.70 -9.79
N SER A 231 5.88 -1.71 -9.12
CA SER A 231 5.77 -3.11 -9.55
C SER A 231 4.35 -3.63 -9.48
N GLU A 232 3.56 -3.17 -8.51
CA GLU A 232 2.28 -3.77 -8.16
C GLU A 232 1.26 -3.63 -9.28
N HIS A 233 0.99 -2.41 -9.75
CA HIS A 233 -0.18 -2.13 -10.61
C HIS A 233 0.10 -1.45 -11.95
N TYR A 234 1.37 -1.30 -12.33
CA TYR A 234 1.71 -0.81 -13.66
C TYR A 234 1.78 -1.94 -14.68
N MET A 235 1.23 -1.70 -15.87
CA MET A 235 1.14 -2.66 -16.96
C MET A 235 2.48 -2.80 -17.70
N PHE A 236 3.42 -3.54 -17.08
CA PHE A 236 4.73 -3.92 -17.64
C PHE A 236 4.61 -4.86 -18.84
N LYS A 237 3.57 -5.70 -18.86
CA LYS A 237 3.15 -6.52 -19.99
C LYS A 237 1.70 -6.21 -20.30
N LYS A 238 1.38 -5.95 -21.57
CA LYS A 238 0.01 -5.62 -21.99
C LYS A 238 -0.97 -6.71 -21.52
N GLY A 239 -2.09 -6.28 -20.94
CA GLY A 239 -3.16 -7.16 -20.44
C GLY A 239 -2.99 -7.65 -19.00
N TYR A 240 -1.90 -7.28 -18.31
CA TYR A 240 -1.68 -7.65 -16.91
C TYR A 240 -1.56 -6.39 -16.04
N GLU A 241 -2.37 -6.32 -14.99
CA GLU A 241 -2.51 -5.14 -14.12
C GLU A 241 -2.04 -5.34 -12.68
N THR A 242 -1.64 -6.56 -12.33
CA THR A 242 -1.11 -6.87 -11.01
C THR A 242 0.09 -7.77 -11.22
N TYR A 243 1.18 -7.53 -10.49
CA TYR A 243 2.41 -8.34 -10.58
C TYR A 243 2.91 -8.70 -9.19
N SER A 244 3.39 -9.92 -9.04
CA SER A 244 4.17 -10.31 -7.87
C SER A 244 5.66 -10.07 -8.13
N TYR A 245 6.38 -9.78 -7.05
CA TYR A 245 7.82 -9.71 -6.93
C TYR A 245 8.34 -10.83 -6.02
N TYR A 246 9.23 -11.67 -6.55
CA TYR A 246 9.82 -12.80 -5.82
C TYR A 246 11.33 -12.64 -5.58
N GLY A 247 11.77 -11.42 -5.24
CA GLY A 247 13.17 -11.16 -4.92
C GLY A 247 13.47 -10.97 -3.43
N CYS A 248 14.73 -10.67 -3.13
CA CYS A 248 15.25 -10.64 -1.76
C CYS A 248 14.68 -9.51 -0.89
N LEU A 249 14.15 -8.43 -1.47
CA LEU A 249 13.62 -7.32 -0.67
C LEU A 249 12.38 -7.71 0.14
N ASN A 250 11.72 -8.83 -0.20
CA ASN A 250 10.65 -9.43 0.61
C ASN A 250 11.06 -9.68 2.08
N TRP A 251 12.35 -9.89 2.35
CA TRP A 251 12.89 -10.11 3.70
C TRP A 251 12.72 -8.90 4.62
N VAL A 252 12.62 -7.70 4.03
CA VAL A 252 12.45 -6.43 4.77
C VAL A 252 11.09 -5.78 4.49
N THR A 253 10.20 -6.46 3.78
CA THR A 253 8.91 -5.91 3.33
C THR A 253 7.73 -6.85 3.61
N PHE A 254 7.84 -7.71 4.64
CA PHE A 254 6.78 -8.63 5.06
C PHE A 254 6.23 -9.52 3.94
N ASN A 255 7.05 -9.86 2.93
CA ASN A 255 6.62 -10.58 1.72
C ASN A 255 5.47 -9.92 0.94
N VAL A 256 5.27 -8.61 1.06
CA VAL A 256 4.24 -7.89 0.27
C VAL A 256 4.42 -8.09 -1.24
N GLY A 257 5.65 -8.39 -1.69
CA GLY A 257 5.92 -8.72 -3.08
C GLY A 257 5.14 -9.92 -3.60
N TYR A 258 4.59 -10.80 -2.75
CA TYR A 258 3.60 -11.80 -3.15
C TYR A 258 2.22 -11.13 -3.39
N HIS A 259 2.22 -10.12 -4.25
CA HIS A 259 1.16 -9.13 -4.35
C HIS A 259 -0.09 -9.65 -5.03
N MET A 260 0.08 -10.51 -6.05
CA MET A 260 -1.04 -11.21 -6.68
C MET A 260 -1.77 -12.11 -5.67
N GLU A 261 -0.98 -12.87 -4.89
CA GLU A 261 -1.48 -13.73 -3.82
C GLU A 261 -2.17 -12.91 -2.72
N HIS A 262 -1.60 -11.76 -2.38
CA HIS A 262 -2.16 -10.80 -1.43
C HIS A 262 -3.50 -10.24 -1.91
N HIS A 263 -3.61 -9.75 -3.15
CA HIS A 263 -4.87 -9.24 -3.67
C HIS A 263 -5.95 -10.33 -3.78
N ASP A 264 -5.55 -11.56 -4.12
CA ASP A 264 -6.46 -12.70 -4.09
C ASP A 264 -6.92 -12.99 -2.65
N PHE A 265 -6.01 -12.89 -1.67
CA PHE A 265 -6.23 -13.30 -0.28
C PHE A 265 -5.76 -12.26 0.76
N PRO A 266 -6.39 -11.07 0.84
CA PRO A 266 -5.93 -9.99 1.73
C PRO A 266 -6.05 -10.31 3.22
N GLY A 267 -6.81 -11.37 3.54
CA GLY A 267 -6.93 -11.91 4.90
C GLY A 267 -5.77 -12.83 5.32
N VAL A 268 -4.87 -13.22 4.42
CA VAL A 268 -3.68 -14.03 4.72
C VAL A 268 -2.51 -13.08 5.05
N PRO A 269 -1.83 -13.24 6.20
CA PRO A 269 -0.70 -12.38 6.53
C PRO A 269 0.47 -12.62 5.59
N GLY A 270 1.27 -11.57 5.36
CA GLY A 270 2.46 -11.63 4.51
C GLY A 270 3.41 -12.80 4.79
N SER A 271 3.58 -13.21 6.05
CA SER A 271 4.42 -14.36 6.43
C SER A 271 3.93 -15.71 5.89
N LYS A 272 2.68 -15.79 5.40
CA LYS A 272 2.05 -16.99 4.84
C LYS A 272 1.76 -16.91 3.34
N LEU A 273 1.94 -15.75 2.70
CA LEU A 273 1.78 -15.63 1.24
C LEU A 273 2.70 -16.56 0.43
N PRO A 274 3.96 -16.84 0.84
CA PRO A 274 4.77 -17.85 0.16
C PRO A 274 4.15 -19.25 0.17
N LEU A 275 3.39 -19.58 1.23
CA LEU A 275 2.68 -20.85 1.32
C LEU A 275 1.43 -20.88 0.41
N VAL A 276 0.75 -19.74 0.24
CA VAL A 276 -0.35 -19.61 -0.75
C VAL A 276 0.17 -19.92 -2.15
N LYS A 277 1.28 -19.28 -2.56
CA LYS A 277 1.93 -19.57 -3.84
C LYS A 277 2.28 -21.05 -3.98
N LYS A 278 2.80 -21.67 -2.92
CA LYS A 278 3.15 -23.10 -2.95
C LYS A 278 1.94 -24.02 -3.12
N ILE A 279 0.80 -23.69 -2.49
CA ILE A 279 -0.43 -24.51 -2.56
C ILE A 279 -1.11 -24.36 -3.92
N ALA A 280 -1.22 -23.13 -4.42
CA ALA A 280 -1.97 -22.78 -5.63
C ALA A 280 -1.05 -22.29 -6.77
N GLY A 281 0.16 -22.85 -6.88
CA GLY A 281 1.21 -22.38 -7.78
C GLY A 281 0.78 -22.33 -9.24
N GLU A 282 -0.07 -23.25 -9.68
CA GLU A 282 -0.56 -23.30 -11.06
C GLU A 282 -1.43 -22.09 -11.45
N PHE A 283 -1.91 -21.30 -10.48
CA PHE A 283 -2.63 -20.06 -10.73
C PHE A 283 -1.70 -18.84 -10.86
N TYR A 284 -0.44 -18.98 -10.49
CA TYR A 284 0.52 -17.87 -10.39
C TYR A 284 1.77 -18.06 -11.25
N ASP A 285 2.24 -19.28 -11.47
CA ASP A 285 3.57 -19.55 -12.05
C ASP A 285 3.71 -19.13 -13.52
N ASP A 286 2.59 -19.09 -14.28
CA ASP A 286 2.56 -18.61 -15.67
C ASP A 286 2.26 -17.09 -15.78
N LEU A 287 1.99 -16.41 -14.65
CA LEU A 287 1.74 -14.97 -14.65
C LEU A 287 3.06 -14.19 -14.70
N PRO A 288 3.08 -13.01 -15.34
CA PRO A 288 4.24 -12.12 -15.30
C PRO A 288 4.62 -11.74 -13.87
N GLN A 289 5.91 -11.76 -13.57
CA GLN A 289 6.46 -11.50 -12.25
C GLN A 289 7.76 -10.72 -12.34
N HIS A 290 8.10 -9.99 -11.28
CA HIS A 290 9.35 -9.27 -11.13
C HIS A 290 10.33 -10.02 -10.22
N ASN A 291 11.63 -9.91 -10.52
CA ASN A 291 12.70 -10.44 -9.67
C ASN A 291 13.60 -9.34 -9.07
N SER A 292 13.47 -8.10 -9.56
CA SER A 292 14.25 -6.94 -9.09
C SER A 292 13.42 -5.66 -9.12
N TRP A 293 13.16 -5.06 -7.95
CA TRP A 293 12.52 -3.74 -7.88
C TRP A 293 13.43 -2.61 -8.36
N VAL A 294 14.75 -2.79 -8.31
CA VAL A 294 15.68 -1.84 -8.96
C VAL A 294 15.47 -1.85 -10.48
N GLN A 295 15.27 -3.02 -11.06
CA GLN A 295 14.95 -3.15 -12.48
C GLN A 295 13.58 -2.52 -12.80
N VAL A 296 12.56 -2.76 -11.97
CA VAL A 296 11.25 -2.11 -12.12
C VAL A 296 11.37 -0.59 -12.18
N LEU A 297 12.14 0.02 -11.26
CA LEU A 297 12.37 1.47 -11.26
C LEU A 297 13.12 1.93 -12.51
N TYR A 298 14.16 1.18 -12.92
CA TYR A 298 14.92 1.47 -14.13
C TYR A 298 14.04 1.42 -15.38
N ASP A 299 13.29 0.34 -15.56
CA ASP A 299 12.40 0.11 -16.70
C ASP A 299 11.31 1.19 -16.71
N PHE A 300 10.70 1.52 -15.56
CA PHE A 300 9.74 2.62 -15.48
C PHE A 300 10.33 3.95 -15.99
N ILE A 301 11.59 4.26 -15.66
CA ILE A 301 12.23 5.51 -16.07
C ILE A 301 12.68 5.48 -17.54
N MET A 302 13.20 4.34 -18.01
CA MET A 302 13.93 4.26 -19.28
C MET A 302 13.11 3.69 -20.43
N ASP A 303 12.17 2.78 -20.17
CA ASP A 303 11.36 2.12 -21.19
C ASP A 303 10.24 3.04 -21.69
N PRO A 304 10.16 3.36 -23.00
CA PRO A 304 9.03 4.13 -23.56
C PRO A 304 7.67 3.44 -23.39
N ASP A 305 7.60 2.13 -23.23
CA ASP A 305 6.31 1.45 -23.09
C ASP A 305 5.72 1.59 -21.67
N ILE A 306 6.53 2.02 -20.71
CA ILE A 306 6.17 2.16 -19.30
C ILE A 306 6.19 3.62 -18.84
N GLY A 307 5.16 3.99 -18.09
CA GLY A 307 5.00 5.32 -17.51
C GLY A 307 3.64 5.43 -16.82
N PRO A 308 3.22 6.63 -16.40
CA PRO A 308 1.93 6.85 -15.74
C PRO A 308 0.70 6.30 -16.49
N TYR A 309 0.73 6.32 -17.83
CA TYR A 309 -0.33 5.75 -18.67
C TYR A 309 -0.38 4.22 -18.67
N ALA A 310 0.66 3.53 -18.20
CA ALA A 310 0.73 2.09 -18.12
C ALA A 310 -0.13 1.54 -16.97
N ARG A 311 -1.44 1.82 -16.97
CA ARG A 311 -2.40 1.38 -15.96
C ARG A 311 -3.68 0.94 -16.65
N ILE A 312 -4.34 -0.07 -16.08
CA ILE A 312 -5.67 -0.48 -16.52
C ILE A 312 -6.71 0.39 -15.81
N LYS A 313 -7.66 0.92 -16.61
CA LYS A 313 -8.86 1.58 -16.13
C LYS A 313 -10.08 0.80 -16.58
N ARG A 314 -11.12 0.79 -15.76
CA ARG A 314 -12.39 0.14 -16.04
C ARG A 314 -13.55 1.04 -15.67
N ARG A 315 -14.62 0.96 -16.45
CA ARG A 315 -15.84 1.73 -16.21
C ARG A 315 -16.62 1.06 -15.09
N GLU A 316 -17.17 1.87 -14.21
CA GLU A 316 -18.11 1.36 -13.21
C GLU A 316 -19.31 0.74 -13.93
N ALA A 317 -19.66 -0.50 -13.60
CA ALA A 317 -20.87 -1.12 -14.11
C ALA A 317 -22.06 -0.24 -13.71
N VAL A 318 -22.82 0.24 -14.70
CA VAL A 318 -24.05 0.98 -14.43
C VAL A 318 -24.98 0.02 -13.71
N ALA A 319 -25.19 0.24 -12.40
CA ALA A 319 -26.21 -0.49 -11.67
C ALA A 319 -27.55 -0.20 -12.35
N HIS A 320 -28.09 -1.16 -13.11
CA HIS A 320 -29.47 -1.09 -13.56
C HIS A 320 -30.34 -1.00 -12.30
N GLY A 321 -30.98 0.16 -12.13
CA GLY A 321 -31.70 0.51 -10.91
C GLY A 321 -32.77 -0.51 -10.58
N THR A 322 -32.56 -1.28 -9.52
CA THR A 322 -33.67 -1.79 -8.73
C THR A 322 -34.15 -0.63 -7.87
N ASN A 323 -35.30 -0.06 -8.22
CA ASN A 323 -36.05 0.86 -7.38
C ASN A 323 -36.31 0.21 -6.01
N GLY A 324 -35.45 0.51 -5.04
CA GLY A 324 -35.63 0.19 -3.64
C GLY A 324 -35.24 1.43 -2.85
N ALA A 325 -36.21 2.04 -2.19
CA ALA A 325 -36.02 3.21 -1.35
C ALA A 325 -34.87 2.99 -0.34
N PRO A 326 -34.11 4.03 0.02
CA PRO A 326 -33.05 3.89 1.02
C PRO A 326 -33.69 3.48 2.37
N PRO A 327 -33.12 2.49 3.09
CA PRO A 327 -33.61 2.17 4.42
C PRO A 327 -33.40 3.38 5.32
N SER A 328 -34.45 3.70 6.08
CA SER A 328 -34.47 4.79 7.04
C SER A 328 -33.31 4.70 8.03
N SER A 329 -32.70 5.85 8.30
CA SER A 329 -31.63 6.03 9.27
C SER A 329 -32.11 5.71 10.69
N GLY A 330 -31.93 4.46 11.11
CA GLY A 330 -31.92 4.05 12.51
C GLY A 330 -30.49 4.14 13.05
N ALA A 331 -30.31 4.87 14.15
CA ALA A 331 -29.02 4.99 14.83
C ALA A 331 -28.48 3.61 15.25
N GLY A 332 -27.20 3.34 14.98
CA GLY A 332 -26.48 2.24 15.64
C GLY A 332 -25.67 1.26 14.77
N ASP A 333 -25.06 1.69 13.67
CA ASP A 333 -23.76 1.17 13.22
C ASP A 333 -23.27 2.11 12.10
N SER A 334 -21.98 2.47 12.09
CA SER A 334 -21.46 3.26 10.97
C SER A 334 -21.60 2.45 9.68
N THR A 335 -21.89 3.11 8.56
CA THR A 335 -21.90 2.48 7.22
C THR A 335 -20.61 1.72 6.91
N GLU A 336 -19.51 2.11 7.56
CA GLU A 336 -18.22 1.43 7.57
C GLU A 336 -18.27 0.06 8.28
N ALA A 337 -18.92 -0.05 9.44
CA ALA A 337 -19.10 -1.33 10.15
C ALA A 337 -19.96 -2.33 9.35
N ILE A 338 -20.96 -1.85 8.60
CA ILE A 338 -21.81 -2.68 7.74
C ILE A 338 -21.04 -3.15 6.50
N ALA A 339 -20.29 -2.25 5.84
CA ALA A 339 -19.44 -2.61 4.71
C ALA A 339 -18.33 -3.59 5.10
N GLU A 340 -17.80 -3.47 6.32
CA GLU A 340 -16.76 -4.34 6.88
C GLU A 340 -17.31 -5.70 7.33
N ARG A 341 -18.54 -5.77 7.88
CA ARG A 341 -19.23 -7.05 8.11
C ARG A 341 -19.50 -7.79 6.81
N LEU A 342 -19.78 -7.10 5.71
CA LEU A 342 -19.94 -7.72 4.39
C LEU A 342 -18.61 -8.21 3.80
N PHE A 343 -17.51 -7.49 4.04
CA PHE A 343 -16.17 -7.94 3.69
C PHE A 343 -15.79 -9.19 4.52
N ALA A 344 -16.06 -9.18 5.82
CA ALA A 344 -15.83 -10.29 6.74
C ALA A 344 -16.79 -11.47 6.52
N SER A 345 -18.04 -11.25 6.09
CA SER A 345 -18.99 -12.33 5.75
C SER A 345 -18.63 -13.04 4.45
N GLY A 346 -17.76 -12.46 3.62
CA GLY A 346 -17.08 -13.20 2.55
C GLY A 346 -16.08 -14.24 3.07
N PHE A 347 -15.67 -14.14 4.34
CA PHE A 347 -14.72 -15.01 5.02
C PHE A 347 -15.35 -15.95 6.07
N GLU A 348 -16.56 -15.69 6.57
CA GLU A 348 -17.27 -16.56 7.51
C GLU A 348 -18.54 -17.22 6.92
N LYS A 349 -18.53 -18.56 6.96
CA LYS A 349 -19.63 -19.52 6.90
C LYS A 349 -20.74 -19.32 5.85
N GLN A 350 -20.61 -20.07 4.76
CA GLN A 350 -21.76 -20.83 4.25
C GLN A 350 -21.49 -22.29 4.62
N ASP A 351 -22.08 -22.72 5.74
CA ASP A 351 -22.35 -24.14 5.99
C ASP A 351 -23.41 -24.63 4.98
#